data_AF-H1W2A5-F1
#
_entry.id   AF-H1W2A5-F1
#
_cell.length_a   1.000
_cell.length_b   1.000
_cell.length_c   1.000
_cell.angle_alpha   90.00
_cell.angle_beta   90.00
_cell.angle_gamma   90.00
#
_symmetry.space_group_name_H-M   'P 1'
#
loop_
_entity.id
_entity.type
_entity.pdbx_description
1 polymer ?
#
loop_
_entity_poly.entity_id
_entity_poly.type
_entity_poly.pdbx_seq_one_letter_code
_entity_poly.pdbx_strand_id
1 'polypeptide(L)'
;MQCKTENPGRGEFDCLKEGRRVTRCASSVLKDINTHCLEQFKAHWTCIENRNHQLYQCRPAEWKLNKCVYENLKLEKNIPNQRPGVTPVELRPHMIYADQAINTLEGKPFIPPSKAEGSKQAS
;
A
#
# COMPACT_ATOMS: atom_id res chain seq x y z
N MET A 1 -11.01 -4.66 -14.77
CA MET A 1 -11.77 -3.61 -15.49
C MET A 1 -11.98 -3.93 -16.97
N GLN A 2 -11.14 -4.76 -17.59
CA GLN A 2 -11.26 -5.18 -19.00
C GLN A 2 -12.68 -5.59 -19.43
N CYS A 3 -13.39 -6.42 -18.66
CA CYS A 3 -14.79 -6.78 -18.95
C CYS A 3 -15.70 -5.55 -19.16
N LYS A 4 -15.55 -4.49 -18.35
CA LYS A 4 -16.34 -3.26 -18.49
C LYS A 4 -15.95 -2.48 -19.75
N THR A 5 -14.66 -2.50 -20.12
CA THR A 5 -14.15 -1.86 -21.34
C THR A 5 -14.65 -2.56 -22.60
N GLU A 6 -14.73 -3.89 -22.58
CA GLU A 6 -15.20 -4.71 -23.71
C GLU A 6 -16.73 -4.64 -23.90
N ASN A 7 -17.50 -4.22 -22.87
CA ASN A 7 -18.97 -4.17 -22.88
C ASN A 7 -19.51 -2.76 -22.56
N PRO A 8 -19.30 -1.77 -23.45
CA PRO A 8 -19.74 -0.39 -23.21
C PRO A 8 -21.27 -0.32 -23.09
N GLY A 9 -21.77 0.34 -22.03
CA GLY A 9 -23.20 0.52 -21.76
C GLY A 9 -23.93 -0.70 -21.20
N ARG A 10 -23.27 -1.87 -21.14
CA ARG A 10 -23.82 -3.09 -20.51
C ARG A 10 -22.95 -3.71 -19.42
N GLY A 11 -21.74 -3.19 -19.20
CA GLY A 11 -20.78 -3.72 -18.23
C GLY A 11 -21.31 -3.80 -16.80
N GLU A 12 -22.30 -2.98 -16.42
CA GLU A 12 -22.98 -3.03 -15.12
C GLU A 12 -23.74 -4.34 -14.92
N PHE A 13 -24.38 -4.87 -15.96
CA PHE A 13 -25.14 -6.12 -15.91
C PHE A 13 -24.26 -7.32 -16.26
N ASP A 14 -23.48 -7.21 -17.32
CA ASP A 14 -22.77 -8.35 -17.89
C ASP A 14 -21.54 -8.74 -17.02
N CYS A 15 -20.95 -7.81 -16.26
CA CYS A 15 -19.77 -8.08 -15.42
C CYS A 15 -20.09 -8.32 -13.93
N LEU A 16 -21.35 -8.62 -13.55
CA LEU A 16 -21.72 -8.84 -12.14
C LEU A 16 -20.99 -10.03 -11.51
N LYS A 17 -20.65 -11.05 -12.30
CA LYS A 17 -19.92 -12.24 -11.83
C LYS A 17 -18.49 -11.88 -11.43
N GLU A 18 -17.81 -11.09 -12.25
CA GLU A 18 -16.48 -10.56 -12.04
C GLU A 18 -16.48 -9.59 -10.86
N GLY A 19 -17.50 -8.73 -10.76
CA GLY A 19 -17.71 -7.85 -9.61
C GLY A 19 -17.75 -8.61 -8.30
N ARG A 20 -18.54 -9.69 -8.21
CA ARG A 20 -18.58 -10.55 -7.02
C ARG A 20 -17.23 -11.18 -6.68
N ARG A 21 -16.44 -11.59 -7.70
CA ARG A 21 -15.10 -12.16 -7.48
C ARG A 21 -14.15 -11.13 -6.90
N VAL A 22 -14.13 -9.92 -7.45
CA VAL A 22 -13.28 -8.82 -6.97
C VAL A 22 -13.66 -8.44 -5.54
N THR A 23 -14.96 -8.28 -5.24
CA THR A 23 -15.42 -7.94 -3.88
C THR A 23 -15.04 -9.01 -2.88
N ARG A 24 -15.23 -10.30 -3.20
CA ARG A 24 -14.85 -11.41 -2.31
C ARG A 24 -13.35 -11.42 -2.00
N CYS A 25 -12.52 -11.19 -3.01
CA CYS A 25 -11.07 -11.11 -2.83
C CYS A 25 -10.66 -9.91 -1.96
N ALA A 26 -11.25 -8.73 -2.17
CA ALA A 26 -10.98 -7.56 -1.33
C ALA A 26 -11.41 -7.81 0.13
N SER A 27 -12.60 -8.40 0.32
CA SER A 27 -13.10 -8.75 1.66
C SER A 27 -12.23 -9.79 2.37
N SER A 28 -11.63 -10.76 1.67
CA SER A 28 -10.74 -11.73 2.32
C SER A 28 -9.45 -11.05 2.81
N VAL A 29 -8.85 -10.18 2.00
CA VAL A 29 -7.65 -9.42 2.42
C VAL A 29 -7.92 -8.57 3.67
N LEU A 30 -9.07 -7.89 3.73
CA LEU A 30 -9.43 -7.11 4.91
C LEU A 30 -9.66 -7.97 6.15
N LYS A 31 -10.22 -9.17 6.00
CA LYS A 31 -10.35 -10.13 7.11
C LYS A 31 -8.98 -10.54 7.63
N ASP A 32 -8.06 -10.89 6.74
CA ASP A 32 -6.71 -11.33 7.11
C ASP A 32 -5.93 -10.19 7.80
N ILE A 33 -6.06 -8.95 7.30
CA ILE A 33 -5.48 -7.76 7.96
C ILE A 33 -6.06 -7.58 9.36
N ASN A 34 -7.38 -7.74 9.54
CA ASN A 34 -8.02 -7.63 10.86
C ASN A 34 -7.57 -8.74 11.83
N THR A 35 -7.21 -9.91 11.32
CA THR A 35 -6.74 -11.02 12.16
C THR A 35 -5.26 -10.86 12.55
N HIS A 36 -4.41 -10.39 11.64
CA HIS A 36 -2.95 -10.41 11.84
C HIS A 36 -2.31 -9.04 12.13
N CYS A 37 -2.88 -7.95 11.61
CA CYS A 37 -2.24 -6.62 11.57
C CYS A 37 -3.18 -5.48 11.99
N LEU A 38 -4.21 -5.77 12.79
CA LEU A 38 -5.28 -4.80 13.11
C LEU A 38 -4.75 -3.55 13.80
N GLU A 39 -3.78 -3.69 14.71
CA GLU A 39 -3.22 -2.58 15.48
C GLU A 39 -2.48 -1.58 14.56
N GLN A 40 -1.58 -2.08 13.72
CA GLN A 40 -0.81 -1.27 12.78
C GLN A 40 -1.74 -0.68 11.71
N PHE A 41 -2.75 -1.44 11.27
CA PHE A 41 -3.74 -0.96 10.32
C PHE A 41 -4.56 0.20 10.90
N LYS A 42 -5.04 0.06 12.14
CA LYS A 42 -5.74 1.12 12.87
C LYS A 42 -4.88 2.36 13.06
N ALA A 43 -3.64 2.20 13.51
CA ALA A 43 -2.73 3.33 13.67
C ALA A 43 -2.52 4.09 12.34
N HIS A 44 -2.40 3.37 11.23
CA HIS A 44 -2.20 3.97 9.92
C HIS A 44 -3.43 4.74 9.42
N TRP A 45 -4.62 4.11 9.37
CA TRP A 45 -5.79 4.82 8.85
C TRP A 45 -6.27 5.94 9.79
N THR A 46 -6.13 5.80 11.12
CA THR A 46 -6.45 6.89 12.06
C THR A 46 -5.56 8.11 11.83
N CYS A 47 -4.28 7.90 11.50
CA CYS A 47 -3.41 9.00 11.11
C CYS A 47 -3.89 9.68 9.82
N ILE A 48 -4.25 8.88 8.81
CA ILE A 48 -4.74 9.35 7.50
C ILE A 48 -6.01 10.19 7.66
N GLU A 49 -6.95 9.74 8.50
CA GLU A 49 -8.23 10.40 8.75
C GLU A 49 -8.03 11.83 9.27
N ASN A 50 -7.08 12.02 10.19
CA ASN A 50 -6.80 13.32 10.79
C ASN A 50 -6.00 14.27 9.89
N ARG A 51 -5.61 13.84 8.68
CA ARG A 51 -4.69 14.58 7.80
C ARG A 51 -5.17 14.67 6.36
N ASN A 52 -6.48 14.86 6.19
CA ASN A 52 -7.14 15.03 4.88
C ASN A 52 -6.81 13.91 3.88
N HIS A 53 -6.65 12.69 4.40
CA HIS A 53 -6.28 11.50 3.65
C HIS A 53 -4.96 11.59 2.86
N GLN A 54 -4.04 12.45 3.30
CA GLN A 54 -2.73 12.63 2.67
C GLN A 54 -1.74 11.56 3.15
N LEU A 55 -1.40 10.62 2.26
CA LEU A 55 -0.54 9.47 2.58
C LEU A 55 0.88 9.84 3.07
N TYR A 56 1.45 10.93 2.56
CA TYR A 56 2.82 11.34 2.89
C TYR A 56 2.98 11.87 4.32
N GLN A 57 1.88 12.13 5.03
CA GLN A 57 1.89 12.56 6.42
C GLN A 57 2.04 11.41 7.42
N CYS A 58 1.76 10.16 7.00
CA CYS A 58 1.58 9.01 7.90
C CYS A 58 2.57 7.87 7.65
N ARG A 59 3.72 8.18 7.03
CA ARG A 59 4.74 7.19 6.62
C ARG A 59 5.25 6.29 7.75
N PRO A 60 5.50 6.77 8.98
CA PRO A 60 5.94 5.88 10.07
C PRO A 60 4.93 4.78 10.40
N ALA A 61 3.64 5.10 10.39
CA ALA A 61 2.58 4.12 10.59
C ALA A 61 2.46 3.17 9.39
N GLU A 62 2.63 3.71 8.17
CA GLU A 62 2.63 2.90 6.94
C GLU A 62 3.75 1.87 6.93
N TRP A 63 4.97 2.22 7.33
CA TRP A 63 6.11 1.30 7.33
C TRP A 63 5.90 0.12 8.30
N LYS A 64 5.30 0.39 9.47
CA LYS A 64 4.93 -0.65 10.44
C LYS A 64 3.86 -1.59 9.87
N LEU A 65 2.86 -1.03 9.20
CA LEU A 65 1.81 -1.81 8.55
C LEU A 65 2.38 -2.67 7.41
N ASN A 66 3.20 -2.09 6.53
CA ASN A 66 3.82 -2.80 5.41
C ASN A 66 4.69 -3.96 5.88
N LYS A 67 5.43 -3.78 6.98
CA LYS A 67 6.20 -4.85 7.61
C LYS A 67 5.30 -6.00 8.08
N CYS A 68 4.25 -5.70 8.85
CA CYS A 68 3.34 -6.72 9.37
C CYS A 68 2.64 -7.51 8.24
N VAL A 69 2.16 -6.80 7.22
CA VAL A 69 1.49 -7.39 6.07
C VAL A 69 2.44 -8.27 5.26
N TYR A 70 3.69 -7.86 5.08
CA TYR A 70 4.70 -8.68 4.42
C TYR A 70 5.05 -9.94 5.22
N GLU A 71 5.24 -9.81 6.53
CA GLU A 71 5.62 -10.93 7.40
C GLU A 71 4.53 -12.00 7.50
N ASN A 72 3.26 -11.60 7.63
CA ASN A 72 2.13 -12.51 7.83
C ASN A 72 1.41 -12.91 6.54
N LEU A 73 1.20 -11.97 5.61
CA LEU A 73 0.38 -12.19 4.40
C LEU A 73 1.21 -12.30 3.12
N LYS A 74 2.53 -12.04 3.19
CA LYS A 74 3.44 -12.03 2.03
C LYS A 74 3.01 -11.09 0.91
N LEU A 75 2.23 -10.06 1.25
CA LEU A 75 1.85 -9.00 0.34
C LEU A 75 2.83 -7.83 0.48
N GLU A 76 3.24 -7.28 -0.65
CA GLU A 76 4.14 -6.14 -0.70
C GLU A 76 3.53 -4.98 -1.47
N LYS A 77 3.84 -3.76 -1.03
CA LYS A 77 3.48 -2.55 -1.76
C LYS A 77 4.53 -2.30 -2.85
N ASN A 78 4.14 -2.46 -4.11
CA ASN A 78 4.98 -2.13 -5.26
C ASN A 78 4.36 -1.00 -6.09
N ILE A 79 5.18 -0.02 -6.51
CA ILE A 79 4.75 1.03 -7.44
C ILE A 79 5.18 0.59 -8.85
N PRO A 80 4.24 0.22 -9.73
CA PRO A 80 4.59 -0.18 -11.09
C PRO A 80 5.15 1.03 -11.87
N ASN A 81 6.03 0.75 -12.85
CA ASN A 81 6.63 1.75 -13.75
C ASN A 81 7.47 2.84 -13.05
N GLN A 82 8.04 2.55 -11.88
CA GLN A 82 8.99 3.43 -11.21
C GLN A 82 10.28 3.57 -12.06
N ARG A 83 10.75 4.81 -12.25
CA ARG A 83 12.01 5.07 -12.97
C ARG A 83 13.18 4.35 -12.28
N PRO A 84 14.04 3.63 -13.02
CA PRO A 84 15.21 2.96 -12.44
C PRO A 84 16.18 3.98 -11.81
N GLY A 85 16.82 3.59 -10.71
CA GLY A 85 17.77 4.44 -9.96
C GLY A 85 17.14 5.50 -9.05
N VAL A 86 15.81 5.57 -8.95
CA VAL A 86 15.12 6.56 -8.10
C VAL A 86 14.42 5.88 -6.93
N THR A 87 14.72 6.32 -5.71
CA THR A 87 14.03 5.85 -4.50
C THR A 87 12.53 6.12 -4.59
N PRO A 88 11.69 5.07 -4.49
CA PRO A 88 10.24 5.19 -4.46
C PRO A 88 9.77 6.14 -3.36
N VAL A 89 8.69 6.88 -3.64
CA VAL A 89 8.23 7.96 -2.75
C VAL A 89 7.84 7.46 -1.36
N GLU A 90 7.35 6.23 -1.25
CA GLU A 90 6.98 5.58 0.02
C GLU A 90 8.19 5.19 0.89
N LEU A 91 9.38 5.11 0.31
CA LEU A 91 10.62 4.72 0.99
C LEU A 91 11.54 5.91 1.31
N ARG A 92 11.16 7.14 0.92
CA ARG A 92 11.98 8.32 1.19
C ARG A 92 11.96 8.65 2.69
N PRO A 93 13.11 9.00 3.29
CA PRO A 93 13.17 9.38 4.70
C PRO A 93 12.59 10.79 4.96
N HIS A 94 12.57 11.65 3.93
CA HIS A 94 12.07 13.01 4.01
C HIS A 94 10.94 13.23 2.99
N MET A 95 9.83 13.83 3.43
CA MET A 95 8.67 14.13 2.61
C MET A 95 8.51 15.66 2.52
N ILE A 96 8.70 16.22 1.32
CA ILE A 96 8.67 17.68 1.08
C ILE A 96 7.31 18.34 1.34
N TYR A 97 6.22 17.55 1.33
CA TYR A 97 4.86 18.03 1.55
C TYR A 97 4.31 17.67 2.94
N ALA A 98 5.09 16.99 3.78
CA ALA A 98 4.62 16.66 5.14
C ALA A 98 4.64 17.90 6.03
N ASP A 99 3.62 18.04 6.86
CA ASP A 99 3.47 19.18 7.79
C ASP A 99 4.58 19.16 8.84
N GLN A 100 5.06 17.97 9.17
CA GLN A 100 6.08 17.72 10.17
C GLN A 100 7.17 16.82 9.58
N ALA A 101 8.41 17.06 10.00
CA ALA A 101 9.50 16.16 9.69
C ALA A 101 9.25 14.79 10.33
N ILE A 102 9.56 13.73 9.60
CA ILE A 102 9.44 12.37 10.12
C ILE A 102 10.46 12.19 11.24
N ASN A 103 9.98 11.87 12.43
CA ASN A 103 10.84 11.54 13.54
C ASN A 103 11.53 10.20 13.29
N THR A 104 12.87 10.21 13.22
CA THR A 104 13.68 9.01 12.99
C THR A 104 13.52 7.94 14.08
N LEU A 105 12.99 8.31 15.25
CA LEU A 105 12.68 7.39 16.34
C LEU A 105 11.34 6.65 16.12
N GLU A 106 10.41 7.21 15.34
CA GLU A 106 9.09 6.61 15.14
C GLU A 106 9.09 5.41 14.18
N GLY A 107 10.13 5.30 13.34
CA GLY A 107 10.35 4.16 12.46
C GLY A 107 11.29 4.46 11.31
N LYS A 108 11.78 3.41 10.65
CA LYS A 108 12.53 3.48 9.39
C LYS A 108 11.70 2.88 8.25
N PRO A 109 11.93 3.28 6.98
CA PRO A 109 11.32 2.64 5.84
C PRO A 109 11.52 1.13 5.85
N PHE A 110 10.43 0.37 5.70
CA PHE A 110 10.51 -1.07 5.51
C PHE A 110 10.75 -1.39 4.03
N ILE A 111 11.88 -2.04 3.74
CA ILE A 111 12.25 -2.49 2.39
C ILE A 111 12.10 -4.02 2.37
N PRO A 112 11.13 -4.57 1.62
CA PRO A 112 11.03 -6.02 1.46
C PRO A 112 12.24 -6.56 0.67
N PRO A 113 12.64 -7.82 0.88
CA PRO A 113 13.84 -8.41 0.27
C PRO A 113 13.79 -8.38 -1.27
N SER A 114 12.62 -8.54 -1.87
CA SER A 114 12.37 -8.37 -3.31
C SER A 114 12.88 -7.02 -3.87
N LYS A 115 12.71 -5.94 -3.11
CA LYS A 115 13.17 -4.59 -3.47
C LYS A 115 14.64 -4.35 -3.14
N ALA A 116 15.21 -5.09 -2.19
CA ALA A 116 16.62 -5.01 -1.83
C ALA A 116 17.54 -5.65 -2.89
N GLU A 117 17.03 -6.60 -3.68
CA GLU A 117 17.75 -7.21 -4.79
C GLU A 117 17.71 -6.35 -6.06
N GLY A 118 16.57 -5.70 -6.34
CA GLY A 118 16.41 -4.80 -7.49
C GLY A 118 17.26 -3.52 -7.41
N SER A 119 17.60 -3.04 -6.21
CA SER A 119 18.50 -1.90 -6.03
C SER A 119 19.98 -2.23 -6.28
N LYS A 120 20.39 -3.50 -6.13
CA LYS A 120 21.77 -3.95 -6.42
C LYS A 120 22.06 -4.10 -7.91
N GLN A 121 21.04 -4.30 -8.74
CA GLN A 121 21.20 -4.44 -10.21
C GLN A 121 21.19 -3.10 -10.96
N ALA A 122 20.94 -1.98 -10.26
CA ALA A 122 20.93 -0.63 -10.83
C ALA A 122 22.18 0.19 -10.42
N SER A 123 23.21 -0.46 -9.86
CA SER A 123 24.53 0.11 -9.58
C SER A 123 25.57 -0.42 -10.56
#